data_AF-A0A662WAP9-F1
#
_entry.id   AF-A0A662WAP9-F1
#
_cell.length_a   1.000
_cell.length_b   1.000
_cell.length_c   1.000
_cell.angle_alpha   90.00
_cell.angle_beta   90.00
_cell.angle_gamma   90.00
#
_symmetry.space_group_name_H-M   'P 1'
#
loop_
_entity.id
_entity.type
_entity.pdbx_description
1 polymer ?
#
loop_
_entity_poly.entity_id
_entity_poly.type
_entity_poly.pdbx_seq_one_letter_code
_entity_poly.pdbx_strand_id
1 'polypeptide(L)' 'MKSIIIGKKLEEEVRKELEEELRKIKGFREIVYGYMSAEIVFEEKEVGKCLKLLKELDIPVERIVRKL' A
#
# COMPACT_ATOMS: atom_id res chain seq x y z
N MET A 1 8.64 4.94 10.70
CA MET A 1 7.47 4.56 9.87
C MET A 1 7.89 3.52 8.84
N LYS A 2 6.95 2.83 8.17
CA LYS A 2 7.27 1.94 7.04
C LYS A 2 6.43 2.30 5.82
N SER A 3 7.01 2.12 4.64
CA SER A 3 6.28 2.24 3.38
C SER A 3 6.45 1.02 2.50
N ILE A 4 5.40 0.72 1.74
CA ILE A 4 5.35 -0.37 0.75
C ILE A 4 5.27 0.29 -0.63
N ILE A 5 6.17 -0.08 -1.52
CA ILE A 5 6.23 0.42 -2.89
C ILE A 5 5.64 -0.65 -3.81
N ILE A 6 4.68 -0.22 -4.63
CA ILE A 6 4.08 -0.98 -5.71
C ILE A 6 4.64 -0.40 -7.02
N GLY A 7 5.39 -1.21 -7.75
CA GLY A 7 6.05 -0.84 -9.01
C GLY A 7 5.19 -1.01 -10.26
N LYS A 8 3.86 -0.84 -10.13
CA LYS A 8 2.94 -0.91 -11.27
C LYS A 8 1.90 0.21 -11.21
N LYS A 9 1.44 0.62 -12.39
CA LYS A 9 0.24 1.44 -12.49
C LYS A 9 -0.97 0.61 -12.06
N LEU A 10 -1.65 1.05 -11.00
CA LEU A 10 -2.93 0.49 -10.60
C LEU A 10 -4.05 1.08 -11.46
N GLU A 11 -4.98 0.23 -11.89
CA GLU A 11 -6.22 0.63 -12.55
C GLU A 11 -7.12 1.41 -11.58
N GLU A 12 -8.01 2.25 -12.10
CA GLU A 12 -8.80 3.17 -11.27
C GLU A 12 -9.70 2.43 -10.26
N GLU A 13 -10.31 1.32 -10.68
CA GLU A 13 -11.15 0.48 -9.80
C GLU A 13 -10.32 -0.12 -8.65
N VAL A 14 -9.16 -0.71 -8.99
CA VAL A 14 -8.23 -1.28 -8.02
C VAL A 14 -7.70 -0.22 -7.04
N ARG A 15 -7.47 1.02 -7.50
CA ARG A 15 -7.07 2.13 -6.61
C ARG A 15 -8.14 2.46 -5.59
N LYS A 16 -9.40 2.56 -6.01
CA LYS A 16 -10.53 2.88 -5.12
C LYS A 16 -10.71 1.79 -4.07
N GLU A 17 -10.74 0.53 -4.51
CA GLU A 17 -10.86 -0.62 -3.61
C GLU A 17 -9.69 -0.68 -2.62
N LEU A 18 -8.46 -0.52 -3.12
CA LEU A 18 -7.27 -0.51 -2.28
C LEU A 18 -7.35 0.60 -1.23
N GLU A 19 -7.70 1.83 -1.60
CA GLU A 19 -7.84 2.93 -0.64
C GLU A 19 -8.90 2.68 0.44
N GLU A 20 -10.05 2.13 0.08
CA GLU A 20 -11.11 1.81 1.03
C GLU A 20 -10.65 0.75 2.04
N GLU A 21 -9.98 -0.30 1.58
CA GLU A 21 -9.45 -1.35 2.46
C GLU A 21 -8.29 -0.86 3.33
N LEU A 22 -7.40 -0.05 2.75
CA LEU A 22 -6.28 0.56 3.47
C LEU A 22 -6.74 1.44 4.62
N ARG A 23 -7.81 2.23 4.43
CA ARG A 23 -8.38 3.09 5.50
C ARG A 23 -8.92 2.30 6.69
N LYS A 24 -9.25 1.01 6.52
CA LYS A 24 -9.68 0.13 7.62
C LYS A 24 -8.50 -0.33 8.50
N ILE A 25 -7.26 -0.18 8.02
CA ILE A 25 -6.05 -0.55 8.77
C ILE A 25 -5.68 0.61 9.71
N LYS A 26 -5.75 0.38 11.02
CA LYS A 26 -5.48 1.39 12.07
C LYS A 26 -4.17 2.17 11.90
N GLY A 27 -3.15 1.55 11.32
CA GLY A 27 -1.84 2.15 11.09
C GLY A 27 -1.67 2.82 9.73
N PHE A 28 -2.69 2.86 8.87
CA PHE A 28 -2.62 3.51 7.56
C PHE A 28 -2.52 5.02 7.71
N ARG A 29 -1.61 5.63 6.94
CA ARG A 29 -1.42 7.07 6.92
C ARG A 29 -1.88 7.67 5.61
N GLU A 30 -1.28 7.22 4.52
CA GLU A 30 -1.55 7.74 3.19
C GLU A 30 -1.08 6.77 2.11
N ILE A 31 -1.58 7.00 0.89
CA ILE A 31 -1.05 6.40 -0.33
C ILE A 31 -0.67 7.53 -1.28
N VAL A 32 0.56 7.47 -1.81
CA VAL A 32 1.09 8.45 -2.76
C VAL A 32 1.19 7.79 -4.12
N TYR A 33 0.44 8.29 -5.10
CA TYR A 33 0.48 7.76 -6.46
C TYR A 33 1.52 8.49 -7.30
N GLY A 34 2.45 7.73 -7.85
CA GLY A 34 3.30 8.13 -8.96
C GLY A 34 2.68 7.80 -10.31
N TYR A 35 3.38 8.15 -11.39
CA TYR A 35 2.97 7.85 -12.76
C TYR A 35 2.84 6.33 -13.02
N MET A 36 3.77 5.55 -12.49
CA MET A 36 3.86 4.09 -12.64
C MET A 36 3.98 3.33 -11.31
N SER A 37 3.79 4.01 -10.19
CA SER A 37 3.97 3.41 -8.88
C SER A 37 2.95 3.93 -7.86
N ALA A 38 2.84 3.23 -6.74
CA ALA A 38 2.15 3.71 -5.56
C ALA A 38 3.01 3.43 -4.32
N GLU A 39 3.13 4.41 -3.43
CA GLU A 39 3.78 4.24 -2.12
C GLU A 39 2.71 4.28 -1.04
N ILE A 40 2.55 3.19 -0.30
CA ILE A 40 1.62 3.11 0.82
C ILE A 40 2.38 3.29 2.12
N VAL A 41 1.94 4.21 2.96
CA VAL A 41 2.64 4.61 4.17
C VAL A 41 1.87 4.16 5.41
N PHE A 42 2.59 3.54 6.36
CA PHE A 42 2.02 3.00 7.58
C PHE A 42 2.88 3.20 8.83
N GLU A 43 2.20 3.07 9.97
CA GLU A 43 2.82 2.74 11.24
C GLU A 43 3.44 1.34 11.24
N GLU A 44 4.59 1.20 11.88
CA GLU A 44 5.52 0.08 11.71
C GLU A 44 4.93 -1.30 12.08
N LYS A 45 3.89 -1.32 12.94
CA LYS A 45 3.26 -2.54 13.47
C LYS A 45 2.21 -3.17 12.54
N GLU A 46 1.77 -2.49 11.49
CA GLU A 46 0.62 -2.92 10.67
C GLU A 46 1.00 -3.37 9.24
N VAL A 47 2.29 -3.43 8.92
CA VAL A 47 2.79 -3.83 7.58
C VAL A 47 2.28 -5.19 7.15
N GLY A 48 2.18 -6.16 8.07
CA GLY A 48 1.70 -7.51 7.75
C GLY A 48 0.27 -7.54 7.21
N LYS A 49 -0.63 -6.69 7.75
CA LYS A 49 -2.02 -6.61 7.26
C LYS A 49 -2.09 -6.02 5.86
N CYS A 50 -1.29 -5.00 5.58
CA CYS A 50 -1.21 -4.45 4.23
C CYS A 50 -0.66 -5.46 3.23
N LEU A 51 0.42 -6.17 3.57
CA LEU A 51 0.97 -7.21 2.67
C LEU A 51 -0.04 -8.31 2.37
N LYS A 52 -0.86 -8.71 3.35
CA LYS A 52 -1.94 -9.68 3.16
C LYS A 52 -3.00 -9.15 2.20
N LEU A 53 -3.46 -7.91 2.40
CA LEU A 53 -4.42 -7.24 1.53
C LEU A 53 -3.91 -7.13 0.08
N LEU A 54 -2.66 -6.68 -0.11
CA LEU A 54 -2.07 -6.57 -1.45
C LEU A 54 -2.00 -7.92 -2.17
N LYS A 55 -1.72 -9.00 -1.43
CA LYS A 55 -1.74 -10.35 -1.98
C LYS A 55 -3.15 -10.81 -2.36
N GLU A 56 -4.16 -10.47 -1.55
CA GLU A 56 -5.58 -10.79 -1.85
C GLU A 56 -6.07 -10.07 -3.11
N LEU A 57 -5.58 -8.85 -3.37
CA LEU A 57 -5.89 -8.05 -4.55
C LEU A 57 -4.98 -8.32 -5.76
N ASP A 58 -4.10 -9.34 -5.70
CA ASP A 58 -3.09 -9.65 -6.73
C ASP A 58 -2.22 -8.43 -7.14
N ILE A 59 -1.86 -7.62 -6.14
CA ILE A 59 -1.00 -6.45 -6.29
C ILE A 59 0.43 -6.82 -5.90
N PRO A 60 1.39 -6.81 -6.86
CA PRO A 60 2.77 -7.13 -6.57
C PRO A 60 3.42 -6.02 -5.74
N VAL A 61 4.14 -6.45 -4.71
CA VAL A 61 4.98 -5.57 -3.90
C VAL A 61 6.37 -5.55 -4.52
N GLU A 62 6.87 -4.35 -4.81
CA GLU A 62 8.22 -4.16 -5.31
C GLU A 62 9.22 -4.10 -4.15
N ARG A 63 8.93 -3.30 -3.12
CA ARG A 63 9.86 -3.07 -2.01
C ARG A 63 9.14 -2.63 -0.74
N ILE A 64 9.75 -2.93 0.41
CA ILE A 64 9.39 -2.39 1.72
C ILE A 64 10.53 -1.50 2.22
N VAL A 65 10.21 -0.26 2.61
CA VAL A 65 11.17 0.75 3.06
C VAL A 65 10.87 1.13 4.51
N ARG A 66 11.93 1.29 5.32
CA ARG A 66 11.82 1.87 6.66
C ARG A 66 12.16 3.35 6.57
N LYS A 67 11.19 4.23 6.88
CA LYS A 67 11.43 5.68 7.03
C LYS A 67 11.87 5.93 8.48
N LEU A 68 13.08 6.46 8.64
CA LEU A 68 13.65 6.92 9.92
C LEU A 68 12.84 8.10 10.47
#